data_AF-A0A2K8L3T7-F1
#
_entry.id   AF-A0A2K8L3T7-F1
#
_cell.length_a   1.000
_cell.length_b   1.000
_cell.length_c   1.000
_cell.angle_alpha   90.00
_cell.angle_beta   90.00
_cell.angle_gamma   90.00
#
_symmetry.space_group_name_H-M   'P 1'
#
loop_
_entity.id
_entity.type
_entity.pdbx_description
1 polymer ?
#
loop_
_entity_poly.entity_id
_entity_poly.type
_entity_poly.pdbx_seq_one_letter_code
_entity_poly.pdbx_strand_id
1 'polypeptide(L)'
;MTESSYNAAMISSSNKQIEEAISAILDGKERTWSQLAALIIAVHESKYWEGKSDSFSKWLDEFGKEIGYGMATLWRYFSVGRKYNNLRRSAAFRGREYPPLEELQKHVSAENFELLEKISRVVDEEDIYLTMDEILAGTIRRKELRDRWNAFKPALEGQTARGNISTPKVDRKNQTQLNAIMKAKILDALRKLGPSWLNIQEPIYYQLLSDVVAEGRIKVGDFQNPYEPTYYAPGLVALVKETKYSPMVVHGIEISLQLTPGKMKQLHEMSRYCNVAWLIIPETISELDPDLIPEGVGVLGFKVNGEFVVITEPSTDPSPSHIDHILKGIILKGVGA
;
A
#
# COMPACT_ATOMS: atom_id res chain seq x y z
N MET A 1 -35.33 33.87 -22.17
CA MET A 1 -34.20 33.01 -22.60
C MET A 1 -34.66 31.58 -22.49
N THR A 2 -34.68 30.83 -23.59
CA THR A 2 -35.06 29.41 -23.59
C THR A 2 -33.88 28.54 -23.15
N GLU A 3 -34.15 27.39 -22.55
CA GLU A 3 -33.17 26.40 -22.09
C GLU A 3 -32.18 25.98 -23.20
N SER A 4 -32.64 25.99 -24.45
CA SER A 4 -31.83 25.75 -25.66
C SER A 4 -30.78 26.85 -25.92
N SER A 5 -31.09 28.12 -25.68
CA SER A 5 -30.15 29.22 -25.83
C SER A 5 -29.09 29.26 -24.73
N TYR A 6 -29.42 28.79 -23.53
CA TYR A 6 -28.49 28.66 -22.40
C TYR A 6 -27.48 27.52 -22.65
N ASN A 7 -27.96 26.36 -23.10
CA ASN A 7 -27.10 25.22 -23.43
C ASN A 7 -26.13 25.52 -24.59
N ALA A 8 -26.59 26.23 -25.63
CA ALA A 8 -25.72 26.64 -26.74
C ALA A 8 -24.60 27.59 -26.31
N ALA A 9 -24.89 28.55 -25.42
CA ALA A 9 -23.90 29.48 -24.88
C ALA A 9 -22.86 28.79 -24.00
N MET A 10 -23.28 27.83 -23.16
CA MET A 10 -22.39 27.03 -22.32
C MET A 10 -21.44 26.15 -23.14
N ILE A 11 -21.94 25.50 -24.20
CA ILE A 11 -21.11 24.68 -25.12
C ILE A 11 -20.10 25.56 -25.86
N SER A 12 -20.53 26.73 -26.37
CA SER A 12 -19.65 27.67 -27.07
C SER A 12 -18.53 28.20 -26.16
N SER A 13 -18.84 28.53 -24.90
CA SER A 13 -17.83 28.94 -23.90
C SER A 13 -16.84 27.82 -23.58
N SER A 14 -17.32 26.58 -23.44
CA SER A 14 -16.46 25.42 -23.16
C SER A 14 -15.51 25.11 -24.32
N ASN A 15 -15.98 25.19 -25.57
CA ASN A 15 -15.15 24.92 -26.75
C ASN A 15 -14.05 25.98 -26.92
N LYS A 16 -14.35 27.25 -26.64
CA LYS A 16 -13.36 28.32 -26.66
C LYS A 16 -12.24 28.10 -25.64
N GLN A 17 -12.57 27.67 -24.42
CA GLN A 17 -11.58 27.33 -23.39
C GLN A 17 -10.69 26.14 -23.81
N ILE A 18 -11.27 25.14 -24.47
CA ILE A 18 -10.52 23.99 -25.01
C ILE A 18 -9.55 24.46 -26.10
N GLU A 19 -9.98 25.32 -27.03
CA GLU A 19 -9.15 25.88 -28.10
C GLU A 19 -7.97 26.68 -27.54
N GLU A 20 -8.23 27.58 -26.59
CA GLU A 20 -7.18 28.36 -25.91
C GLU A 20 -6.17 27.45 -25.17
N ALA A 21 -6.65 26.39 -24.53
CA ALA A 21 -5.80 25.43 -23.84
C ALA A 21 -4.93 24.61 -24.80
N ILE A 22 -5.49 24.15 -25.94
CA ILE A 22 -4.75 23.44 -26.98
C ILE A 22 -3.70 24.35 -27.61
N SER A 23 -4.08 25.57 -28.03
CA SER A 23 -3.15 26.55 -28.62
C SER A 23 -1.97 26.79 -27.69
N ALA A 24 -2.22 27.05 -26.41
CA ALA A 24 -1.15 27.29 -25.45
C ALA A 24 -0.16 26.11 -25.34
N ILE A 25 -0.62 24.87 -25.45
CA ILE A 25 0.26 23.68 -25.42
C ILE A 25 1.09 23.60 -26.69
N LEU A 26 0.47 23.83 -27.86
CA LEU A 26 1.16 23.85 -29.15
C LEU A 26 2.19 24.98 -29.23
N ASP A 27 1.94 26.10 -28.57
CA ASP A 27 2.87 27.22 -28.41
C ASP A 27 4.01 26.95 -27.40
N GLY A 28 4.11 25.71 -26.90
CA GLY A 28 5.21 25.26 -26.03
C GLY A 28 5.01 25.52 -24.54
N LYS A 29 3.81 25.90 -24.09
CA LYS A 29 3.53 26.06 -22.66
C LYS A 29 3.49 24.70 -21.97
N GLU A 30 4.43 24.48 -21.06
CA GLU A 30 4.47 23.25 -20.25
C GLU A 30 3.17 23.03 -19.49
N ARG A 31 2.72 21.77 -19.47
CA ARG A 31 1.56 21.32 -18.69
C ARG A 31 1.92 20.15 -17.81
N THR A 32 1.34 20.12 -16.61
CA THR A 32 1.41 18.93 -15.76
C THR A 32 0.56 17.80 -16.38
N TRP A 33 0.80 16.56 -15.96
CA TRP A 33 -0.04 15.43 -16.36
C TRP A 33 -1.52 15.67 -16.02
N SER A 34 -1.80 16.36 -14.91
CA SER A 34 -3.15 16.60 -14.41
C SER A 34 -3.88 17.65 -15.25
N GLN A 35 -3.16 18.69 -15.71
CA GLN A 35 -3.69 19.67 -16.66
C GLN A 35 -3.97 19.04 -18.03
N LEU A 36 -3.09 18.15 -18.51
CA LEU A 36 -3.35 17.37 -19.72
C LEU A 36 -4.57 16.46 -19.54
N ALA A 37 -4.68 15.77 -18.40
CA ALA A 37 -5.82 14.91 -18.10
C ALA A 37 -7.14 15.71 -18.11
N ALA A 38 -7.17 16.89 -17.48
CA ALA A 38 -8.34 17.76 -17.46
C ALA A 38 -8.77 18.19 -18.87
N LEU A 39 -7.82 18.62 -19.71
CA LEU A 39 -8.09 18.98 -21.11
C LEU A 39 -8.66 17.80 -21.90
N ILE A 40 -8.04 16.62 -21.80
CA ILE A 40 -8.48 15.44 -22.54
C ILE A 40 -9.89 15.01 -22.11
N ILE A 41 -10.20 15.12 -20.81
CA ILE A 41 -11.55 14.87 -20.28
C ILE A 41 -12.54 15.88 -20.85
N ALA A 42 -12.22 17.18 -20.83
CA ALA A 42 -13.07 18.22 -21.39
C ALA A 42 -13.35 17.99 -22.88
N VAL A 43 -12.34 17.63 -23.68
CA VAL A 43 -12.50 17.28 -25.10
C VAL A 43 -13.41 16.08 -25.29
N HIS A 44 -13.24 15.03 -24.49
CA HIS A 44 -14.07 13.83 -24.55
C HIS A 44 -15.53 14.13 -24.21
N GLU A 45 -15.78 14.83 -23.10
CA GLU A 45 -17.13 15.10 -22.57
C GLU A 45 -17.90 16.12 -23.42
N SER A 46 -17.22 17.15 -23.95
CA SER A 46 -17.80 18.13 -24.86
C SER A 46 -17.98 17.62 -26.29
N LYS A 47 -17.41 16.45 -26.62
CA LYS A 47 -17.32 15.92 -27.99
C LYS A 47 -16.62 16.89 -28.96
N TYR A 48 -15.71 17.74 -28.47
CA TYR A 48 -14.97 18.71 -29.27
C TYR A 48 -14.22 18.10 -30.47
N TRP A 49 -13.87 16.82 -30.37
CA TRP A 49 -13.22 16.05 -31.44
C TRP A 49 -14.15 15.74 -32.63
N GLU A 50 -15.48 15.79 -32.46
CA GLU A 50 -16.43 15.53 -33.53
C GLU A 50 -16.29 16.57 -34.64
N GLY A 51 -16.16 16.11 -35.89
CA GLY A 51 -15.89 16.97 -37.06
C GLY A 51 -14.41 17.38 -37.23
N LYS A 52 -13.54 17.08 -36.25
CA LYS A 52 -12.08 17.27 -36.34
C LYS A 52 -11.34 15.96 -36.60
N SER A 53 -11.86 14.85 -36.09
CA SER A 53 -11.31 13.51 -36.29
C SER A 53 -12.43 12.45 -36.31
N ASP A 54 -12.14 11.27 -36.86
CA ASP A 54 -13.13 10.18 -37.04
C ASP A 54 -13.57 9.54 -35.72
N SER A 55 -12.75 9.67 -34.67
CA SER A 55 -13.05 9.17 -33.33
C SER A 55 -12.21 9.91 -32.29
N PHE A 56 -12.63 9.85 -31.02
CA PHE A 56 -11.83 10.36 -29.92
C PHE A 56 -10.43 9.73 -29.85
N SER A 57 -10.31 8.42 -30.09
CA SER A 57 -9.02 7.72 -30.10
C SER A 57 -8.08 8.24 -31.18
N LYS A 58 -8.63 8.53 -32.38
CA LYS A 58 -7.86 9.09 -33.50
C LYS A 58 -7.43 10.52 -33.19
N TRP A 59 -8.34 11.35 -32.67
CA TRP A 59 -8.01 12.70 -32.20
C TRP A 59 -6.90 12.68 -31.15
N LEU A 60 -6.96 11.75 -30.18
CA LEU A 60 -5.98 11.64 -29.12
C LEU A 60 -4.59 11.22 -29.64
N ASP A 61 -4.54 10.33 -30.64
CA ASP A 61 -3.31 9.93 -31.31
C ASP A 61 -2.69 11.08 -32.12
N GLU A 62 -3.52 11.81 -32.88
CA GLU A 62 -3.11 13.00 -33.64
C GLU A 62 -2.57 14.09 -32.69
N PHE A 63 -3.34 14.44 -31.66
CA PHE A 63 -2.93 15.41 -30.65
C PHE A 63 -1.62 15.00 -29.96
N GLY A 64 -1.49 13.71 -29.58
CA GLY A 64 -0.27 13.20 -28.96
C GLY A 64 0.98 13.35 -29.84
N LYS A 65 0.86 13.11 -31.15
CA LYS A 65 1.97 13.32 -32.10
C LYS A 65 2.38 14.78 -32.18
N GLU A 66 1.44 15.72 -32.14
CA GLU A 66 1.72 17.15 -32.18
C GLU A 66 2.46 17.64 -30.93
N ILE A 67 2.09 17.12 -29.75
CA ILE A 67 2.67 17.56 -28.47
C ILE A 67 3.82 16.68 -27.97
N GLY A 68 4.24 15.68 -28.75
CA GLY A 68 5.36 14.79 -28.42
C GLY A 68 5.06 13.73 -27.35
N TYR A 69 3.78 13.39 -27.11
CA TYR A 69 3.37 12.35 -26.17
C TYR A 69 2.86 11.10 -26.89
N GLY A 70 3.29 9.92 -26.42
CA GLY A 70 2.74 8.65 -26.91
C GLY A 70 1.27 8.46 -26.53
N MET A 71 0.49 7.84 -27.43
CA MET A 71 -0.93 7.55 -27.24
C MET A 71 -1.24 6.84 -25.91
N ALA A 72 -0.41 5.87 -25.51
CA ALA A 72 -0.59 5.14 -24.24
C ALA A 72 -0.48 6.07 -23.00
N THR A 73 0.38 7.08 -23.04
CA THR A 73 0.54 8.06 -21.95
C THR A 73 -0.70 8.94 -21.82
N LEU A 74 -1.26 9.39 -22.94
CA LEU A 74 -2.47 10.22 -22.93
C LEU A 74 -3.70 9.43 -22.46
N TRP A 75 -3.83 8.17 -22.88
CA TRP A 75 -4.86 7.26 -22.35
C TRP A 75 -4.71 7.01 -20.85
N ARG A 76 -3.47 6.87 -20.37
CA ARG A 76 -3.16 6.76 -18.95
C ARG A 76 -3.65 8.00 -18.19
N TYR A 77 -3.29 9.20 -18.65
CA TYR A 77 -3.72 10.46 -18.03
C TYR A 77 -5.23 10.63 -18.05
N PHE A 78 -5.90 10.34 -19.16
CA PHE A 78 -7.35 10.35 -19.26
C PHE A 78 -8.01 9.40 -18.24
N SER A 79 -7.55 8.14 -18.18
CA SER A 79 -8.08 7.12 -17.27
C SER A 79 -7.91 7.52 -15.80
N VAL A 80 -6.71 7.96 -15.43
CA VAL A 80 -6.38 8.39 -14.05
C VAL A 80 -7.14 9.65 -13.67
N GLY A 81 -7.21 10.64 -14.56
CA GLY A 81 -7.95 11.89 -14.31
C GLY A 81 -9.44 11.66 -14.10
N ARG A 82 -10.08 10.78 -14.88
CA ARG A 82 -11.49 10.42 -14.67
C ARG A 82 -11.72 9.75 -13.33
N LYS A 83 -10.83 8.86 -12.92
CA LYS A 83 -10.90 8.19 -11.61
C LYS A 83 -10.75 9.20 -10.46
N TYR A 84 -9.81 10.13 -10.58
CA TYR A 84 -9.67 11.24 -9.63
C TYR A 84 -10.96 12.06 -9.53
N ASN A 85 -11.54 12.48 -10.66
CA ASN A 85 -12.78 13.25 -10.67
C ASN A 85 -13.97 12.47 -10.08
N ASN A 86 -14.01 11.15 -10.24
CA ASN A 86 -15.03 10.30 -9.61
C ASN A 86 -14.86 10.23 -8.09
N LEU A 87 -13.62 10.05 -7.61
CA LEU A 87 -13.30 10.06 -6.18
C LEU A 87 -13.60 11.42 -5.56
N ARG A 88 -13.19 12.52 -6.21
CA ARG A 88 -13.47 13.90 -5.79
C ARG A 88 -14.97 14.14 -5.65
N ARG A 89 -15.79 13.72 -6.62
CA ARG A 89 -17.25 13.85 -6.54
C ARG A 89 -17.82 13.04 -5.38
N SER A 90 -17.35 11.81 -5.19
CA SER A 90 -17.79 10.94 -4.08
C SER A 90 -17.43 11.53 -2.72
N ALA A 91 -16.24 12.13 -2.60
CA ALA A 91 -15.77 12.83 -1.41
C ALA A 91 -16.63 14.07 -1.08
N ALA A 92 -17.01 14.85 -2.11
CA ALA A 92 -17.83 16.05 -1.93
C ALA A 92 -19.20 15.71 -1.32
N PHE A 93 -19.82 14.59 -1.70
CA PHE A 93 -21.06 14.10 -1.07
C PHE A 93 -20.91 13.78 0.42
N ARG A 94 -19.67 13.67 0.93
CA ARG A 94 -19.33 13.42 2.33
C ARG A 94 -18.75 14.64 3.05
N GLY A 95 -18.86 15.82 2.44
CA GLY A 95 -18.31 17.05 3.01
C GLY A 95 -16.79 17.14 2.96
N ARG A 96 -16.12 16.33 2.12
CA ARG A 96 -14.68 16.44 1.84
C ARG A 96 -14.48 17.11 0.49
N GLU A 97 -13.72 18.20 0.48
CA GLU A 97 -13.41 18.91 -0.76
C GLU A 97 -11.96 18.66 -1.17
N TYR A 98 -11.78 18.36 -2.45
CA TYR A 98 -10.46 18.21 -3.07
C TYR A 98 -10.32 19.17 -4.25
N PRO A 99 -9.10 19.64 -4.55
CA PRO A 99 -8.86 20.55 -5.66
C PRO A 99 -9.25 19.92 -7.01
N PRO A 100 -9.63 20.71 -8.03
CA PRO A 100 -9.72 20.21 -9.40
C PRO A 100 -8.33 19.76 -9.92
N LEU A 101 -8.30 19.01 -11.03
CA LEU A 101 -7.06 18.42 -11.58
C LEU A 101 -5.99 19.48 -11.91
N GLU A 102 -6.44 20.63 -12.39
CA GLU A 102 -5.63 21.75 -12.85
C GLU A 102 -4.85 22.41 -11.71
N GLU A 103 -5.33 22.24 -10.48
CA GLU A 103 -4.75 22.79 -9.24
C GLU A 103 -3.91 21.76 -8.46
N LEU A 104 -3.76 20.55 -8.99
CA LEU A 104 -2.89 19.54 -8.35
C LEU A 104 -1.43 19.99 -8.36
N GLN A 105 -0.80 19.84 -7.20
CA GLN A 105 0.61 20.18 -6.97
C GLN A 105 1.55 19.24 -7.72
N LYS A 106 2.77 19.73 -8.04
CA LYS A 106 3.75 18.99 -8.86
C LYS A 106 4.22 17.66 -8.26
N HIS A 107 4.16 17.49 -6.93
CA HIS A 107 4.53 16.22 -6.27
C HIS A 107 3.48 15.13 -6.47
N VAL A 108 2.24 15.49 -6.82
CA VAL A 108 1.16 14.56 -7.08
C VAL A 108 1.36 13.97 -8.48
N SER A 109 1.67 12.67 -8.56
CA SER A 109 1.89 11.99 -9.82
C SER A 109 0.70 11.12 -10.23
N ALA A 110 0.51 10.87 -11.53
CA ALA A 110 -0.50 9.93 -12.03
C ALA A 110 -0.34 8.53 -11.40
N GLU A 111 0.90 8.11 -11.13
CA GLU A 111 1.19 6.81 -10.52
C GLU A 111 0.64 6.72 -9.08
N ASN A 112 0.60 7.83 -8.33
CA ASN A 112 0.04 7.84 -6.99
C ASN A 112 -1.44 7.42 -7.02
N PHE A 113 -2.21 7.93 -7.98
CA PHE A 113 -3.63 7.58 -8.12
C PHE A 113 -3.88 6.21 -8.74
N GLU A 114 -2.96 5.71 -9.57
CA GLU A 114 -3.01 4.31 -10.03
C GLU A 114 -2.78 3.32 -8.87
N LEU A 115 -1.87 3.66 -7.95
CA LEU A 115 -1.66 2.88 -6.73
C LEU A 115 -2.87 2.99 -5.79
N LEU A 116 -3.42 4.20 -5.60
CA LEU A 116 -4.65 4.40 -4.82
C LEU A 116 -5.81 3.58 -5.40
N GLU A 117 -5.96 3.53 -6.72
CA GLU A 117 -6.99 2.72 -7.37
C GLU A 117 -6.80 1.22 -7.04
N LYS A 118 -5.57 0.70 -7.08
CA LYS A 118 -5.31 -0.70 -6.70
C LYS A 118 -5.65 -0.94 -5.24
N ILE A 119 -5.25 -0.04 -4.35
CA ILE A 119 -5.54 -0.09 -2.91
C ILE A 119 -7.06 0.00 -2.68
N SER A 120 -7.80 0.82 -3.41
CA SER A 120 -9.27 0.96 -3.26
C SER A 120 -10.07 -0.32 -3.50
N ARG A 121 -9.45 -1.35 -4.10
CA ARG A 121 -10.08 -2.66 -4.33
C ARG A 121 -10.20 -3.50 -3.07
N VAL A 122 -9.41 -3.17 -2.04
CA VAL A 122 -9.23 -4.01 -0.85
C VAL A 122 -9.53 -3.28 0.45
N VAL A 123 -9.35 -1.96 0.50
CA VAL A 123 -9.55 -1.16 1.72
C VAL A 123 -10.97 -0.62 1.82
N ASP A 124 -11.31 -0.12 3.00
CA ASP A 124 -12.57 0.58 3.25
C ASP A 124 -12.51 1.99 2.68
N GLU A 125 -13.67 2.60 2.48
CA GLU A 125 -13.73 3.90 1.81
C GLU A 125 -13.04 5.02 2.58
N GLU A 126 -13.09 4.98 3.91
CA GLU A 126 -12.37 5.94 4.76
C GLU A 126 -10.85 5.83 4.54
N ASP A 127 -10.31 4.62 4.42
CA ASP A 127 -8.89 4.38 4.13
C ASP A 127 -8.49 4.92 2.74
N ILE A 128 -9.43 4.95 1.77
CA ILE A 128 -9.22 5.59 0.46
C ILE A 128 -9.03 7.09 0.63
N TYR A 129 -9.90 7.76 1.38
CA TYR A 129 -9.81 9.21 1.60
C TYR A 129 -8.59 9.59 2.43
N LEU A 130 -8.26 8.84 3.48
CA LEU A 130 -7.03 9.06 4.24
C LEU A 130 -5.78 8.94 3.34
N THR A 131 -5.74 7.94 2.46
CA THR A 131 -4.63 7.80 1.50
C THR A 131 -4.63 8.94 0.47
N MET A 132 -5.80 9.42 0.06
CA MET A 132 -5.92 10.58 -0.84
C MET A 132 -5.40 11.86 -0.17
N ASP A 133 -5.73 12.08 1.10
CA ASP A 133 -5.24 13.21 1.91
C ASP A 133 -3.71 13.17 2.01
N GLU A 134 -3.14 11.98 2.31
CA GLU A 134 -1.69 11.77 2.35
C GLU A 134 -1.00 12.08 1.00
N ILE A 135 -1.60 11.67 -0.12
CA ILE A 135 -1.08 11.93 -1.47
C ILE A 135 -1.08 13.42 -1.79
N LEU A 136 -2.20 14.10 -1.53
CA LEU A 136 -2.37 15.52 -1.85
C LEU A 136 -1.48 16.39 -0.96
N ALA A 137 -1.34 16.05 0.33
CA ALA A 137 -0.43 16.71 1.25
C ALA A 137 1.06 16.42 0.95
N GLY A 138 1.35 15.38 0.16
CA GLY A 138 2.71 14.95 -0.13
C GLY A 138 3.42 14.28 1.06
N THR A 139 2.64 13.83 2.05
CA THR A 139 3.16 13.18 3.26
C THR A 139 3.44 11.69 3.03
N ILE A 140 2.86 11.08 1.99
CA ILE A 140 3.19 9.72 1.56
C ILE A 140 4.05 9.70 0.30
N ARG A 141 5.14 8.95 0.35
CA ARG A 141 6.04 8.74 -0.78
C ARG A 141 5.51 7.62 -1.68
N ARG A 142 5.88 7.66 -2.96
CA ARG A 142 5.51 6.62 -3.93
C ARG A 142 5.94 5.21 -3.50
N LYS A 143 7.12 5.09 -2.89
CA LYS A 143 7.62 3.81 -2.36
C LYS A 143 6.66 3.26 -1.30
N GLU A 144 6.22 4.10 -0.37
CA GLU A 144 5.27 3.73 0.70
C GLU A 144 3.91 3.30 0.12
N LEU A 145 3.39 3.98 -0.91
CA LEU A 145 2.18 3.54 -1.62
C LEU A 145 2.35 2.16 -2.28
N ARG A 146 3.51 1.88 -2.89
CA ARG A 146 3.81 0.57 -3.47
C ARG A 146 3.92 -0.50 -2.38
N ASP A 147 4.58 -0.17 -1.27
CA ASP A 147 4.73 -1.05 -0.12
C ASP A 147 3.38 -1.37 0.53
N ARG A 148 2.48 -0.38 0.64
CA ARG A 148 1.08 -0.55 1.05
C ARG A 148 0.33 -1.46 0.09
N TRP A 149 0.40 -1.20 -1.21
CA TRP A 149 -0.21 -2.08 -2.21
C TRP A 149 0.30 -3.52 -2.12
N ASN A 150 1.61 -3.72 -1.96
CA ASN A 150 2.20 -5.05 -1.81
C ASN A 150 1.70 -5.78 -0.56
N ALA A 151 1.45 -5.06 0.53
CA ALA A 151 0.88 -5.63 1.75
C ALA A 151 -0.57 -6.09 1.55
N PHE A 152 -1.38 -5.31 0.83
CA PHE A 152 -2.80 -5.62 0.63
C PHE A 152 -3.10 -6.55 -0.56
N LYS A 153 -2.24 -6.58 -1.59
CA LYS A 153 -2.41 -7.40 -2.80
C LYS A 153 -2.76 -8.88 -2.54
N PRO A 154 -2.19 -9.57 -1.52
CA PRO A 154 -2.55 -10.95 -1.21
C PRO A 154 -4.04 -11.16 -0.88
N ALA A 155 -4.76 -10.13 -0.41
CA ALA A 155 -6.20 -10.23 -0.13
C ALA A 155 -7.04 -10.45 -1.39
N LEU A 156 -6.49 -10.20 -2.58
CA LEU A 156 -7.14 -10.52 -3.85
C LEU A 156 -6.88 -11.96 -4.31
N GLU A 157 -6.10 -12.78 -3.59
CA GLU A 157 -5.87 -14.20 -3.89
C GLU A 157 -5.43 -14.48 -5.34
N GLY A 158 -4.68 -13.55 -5.94
CA GLY A 158 -4.23 -13.68 -7.34
C GLY A 158 -5.31 -13.38 -8.40
N GLN A 159 -6.49 -12.93 -7.99
CA GLN A 159 -7.53 -12.47 -8.92
C GLN A 159 -7.01 -11.29 -9.73
N THR A 160 -6.96 -11.49 -11.05
CA THR A 160 -6.60 -10.46 -12.03
C THR A 160 -7.79 -10.27 -12.95
N ALA A 161 -8.08 -9.02 -13.32
CA ALA A 161 -9.07 -8.76 -14.36
C ALA A 161 -8.58 -9.40 -15.67
N ARG A 162 -9.26 -10.46 -16.13
CA ARG A 162 -9.00 -11.07 -17.43
C ARG A 162 -10.20 -10.78 -18.35
N GLY A 163 -9.96 -10.13 -19.48
CA GLY A 163 -11.01 -9.76 -20.43
C GLY A 163 -11.96 -8.67 -19.89
N ASN A 164 -13.22 -8.68 -20.34
CA ASN A 164 -14.27 -7.72 -19.98
C ASN A 164 -14.86 -7.90 -18.56
N ILE A 165 -14.15 -8.59 -17.66
CA ILE A 165 -14.63 -8.82 -16.29
C ILE A 165 -14.40 -7.57 -15.43
N SER A 166 -15.37 -7.25 -14.57
CA SER A 166 -15.25 -6.18 -13.58
C SER A 166 -13.94 -6.30 -12.78
N THR A 167 -13.31 -5.16 -12.50
CA THR A 167 -12.09 -5.14 -11.69
C THR A 167 -12.32 -5.86 -10.35
N PRO A 168 -11.51 -6.88 -10.01
CA PRO A 168 -11.74 -7.68 -8.81
C PRO A 168 -11.65 -6.80 -7.56
N LYS A 169 -12.59 -7.04 -6.65
CA LYS A 169 -12.64 -6.44 -5.32
C LYS A 169 -12.70 -7.56 -4.31
N VAL A 170 -12.23 -7.28 -3.10
CA VAL A 170 -12.33 -8.21 -1.99
C VAL A 170 -13.79 -8.54 -1.69
N ASP A 171 -14.07 -9.81 -1.45
CA ASP A 171 -15.35 -10.27 -0.92
C ASP A 171 -15.33 -10.11 0.60
N ARG A 172 -16.15 -9.18 1.09
CA ARG A 172 -16.27 -8.88 2.52
C ARG A 172 -16.98 -9.98 3.32
N LYS A 173 -17.47 -11.03 2.66
CA LYS A 173 -17.98 -12.24 3.31
C LYS A 173 -16.94 -13.36 3.40
N ASN A 174 -15.82 -13.25 2.68
CA ASN A 174 -14.75 -14.23 2.69
C ASN A 174 -13.78 -13.95 3.86
N GLN A 175 -13.81 -14.82 4.88
CA GLN A 175 -12.96 -14.67 6.06
C GLN A 175 -11.45 -14.71 5.74
N THR A 176 -11.03 -15.49 4.74
CA THR A 176 -9.62 -15.54 4.33
C THR A 176 -9.14 -14.19 3.80
N GLN A 177 -9.96 -13.52 2.99
CA GLN A 177 -9.65 -12.20 2.46
C GLN A 177 -9.69 -11.13 3.56
N LEU A 178 -10.68 -11.18 4.46
CA LEU A 178 -10.72 -10.29 5.64
C LEU A 178 -9.48 -10.45 6.52
N ASN A 179 -9.04 -11.68 6.73
CA ASN A 179 -7.83 -11.99 7.48
C ASN A 179 -6.57 -11.42 6.81
N ALA A 180 -6.47 -11.51 5.48
CA ALA A 180 -5.38 -10.90 4.72
C ALA A 180 -5.39 -9.37 4.81
N ILE A 181 -6.58 -8.74 4.75
CA ILE A 181 -6.74 -7.29 4.94
C ILE A 181 -6.29 -6.87 6.34
N MET A 182 -6.69 -7.59 7.39
CA MET A 182 -6.28 -7.27 8.77
C MET A 182 -4.76 -7.35 8.95
N LYS A 183 -4.11 -8.40 8.43
CA LYS A 183 -2.64 -8.50 8.45
C LYS A 183 -1.97 -7.34 7.71
N ALA A 184 -2.53 -6.94 6.57
CA ALA A 184 -2.02 -5.80 5.81
C ALA A 184 -2.19 -4.47 6.56
N LYS A 185 -3.33 -4.25 7.25
CA LYS A 185 -3.55 -3.08 8.11
C LYS A 185 -2.52 -3.01 9.25
N ILE A 186 -2.27 -4.14 9.92
CA ILE A 186 -1.25 -4.23 10.99
C ILE A 186 0.14 -3.90 10.44
N LEU A 187 0.52 -4.48 9.30
CA LEU A 187 1.81 -4.20 8.67
C LEU A 187 1.95 -2.73 8.26
N ASP A 188 0.93 -2.14 7.64
CA ASP A 188 0.94 -0.72 7.26
C ASP A 188 1.08 0.20 8.50
N ALA A 189 0.36 -0.13 9.58
CA ALA A 189 0.44 0.62 10.83
C ALA A 189 1.85 0.52 11.49
N LEU A 190 2.44 -0.67 11.56
CA LEU A 190 3.82 -0.84 12.06
C LEU A 190 4.83 -0.04 11.22
N ARG A 191 4.68 -0.04 9.88
CA ARG A 191 5.56 0.73 8.99
C ARG A 191 5.44 2.23 9.25
N LYS A 192 4.22 2.74 9.42
CA LYS A 192 3.96 4.16 9.73
C LYS A 192 4.57 4.57 11.06
N LEU A 193 4.45 3.74 12.09
CA LEU A 193 5.04 4.00 13.40
C LEU A 193 6.57 3.91 13.39
N GLY A 194 7.15 3.11 12.49
CA GLY A 194 8.60 2.91 12.45
C GLY A 194 9.08 2.25 13.75
N PRO A 195 10.17 2.72 14.39
CA PRO A 195 10.66 2.14 15.65
C PRO A 195 9.85 2.55 16.89
N SER A 196 8.91 3.50 16.77
CA SER A 196 8.22 4.06 17.94
C SER A 196 7.33 3.08 18.69
N TRP A 197 6.84 2.01 18.05
CA TRP A 197 6.09 0.95 18.74
C TRP A 197 6.96 0.13 19.72
N LEU A 198 8.30 0.24 19.61
CA LEU A 198 9.25 -0.30 20.57
C LEU A 198 9.67 0.74 21.63
N ASN A 199 9.01 1.92 21.66
CA ASN A 199 9.43 3.09 22.44
C ASN A 199 10.84 3.59 22.11
N ILE A 200 11.32 3.36 20.87
CA ILE A 200 12.62 3.83 20.39
C ILE A 200 12.39 4.98 19.39
N GLN A 201 12.91 6.17 19.69
CA GLN A 201 12.67 7.36 18.87
C GLN A 201 13.62 7.47 17.67
N GLU A 202 14.93 7.31 17.88
CA GLU A 202 15.94 7.56 16.85
C GLU A 202 17.03 6.46 16.85
N PRO A 203 16.68 5.24 16.42
CA PRO A 203 17.70 4.20 16.28
C PRO A 203 18.63 4.56 15.12
N ILE A 204 19.92 4.24 15.26
CA ILE A 204 20.85 4.38 14.13
C ILE A 204 20.49 3.48 12.95
N TYR A 205 19.69 2.42 13.19
CA TYR A 205 19.15 1.56 12.16
C TYR A 205 17.81 0.95 12.57
N TYR A 206 16.82 1.06 11.69
CA TYR A 206 15.54 0.37 11.79
C TYR A 206 15.13 -0.17 10.42
N GLN A 207 14.74 -1.44 10.36
CA GLN A 207 14.14 -2.01 9.16
C GLN A 207 13.07 -3.02 9.53
N LEU A 208 11.88 -2.87 8.95
CA LEU A 208 10.79 -3.85 9.03
C LEU A 208 10.70 -4.64 7.73
N LEU A 209 10.75 -5.96 7.85
CA LEU A 209 10.75 -6.91 6.75
C LEU A 209 9.56 -7.86 6.88
N SER A 210 8.85 -8.11 5.78
CA SER A 210 7.94 -9.26 5.63
C SER A 210 8.66 -10.41 4.94
N ASP A 211 8.02 -11.56 4.74
CA ASP A 211 8.47 -12.67 3.87
C ASP A 211 9.96 -13.00 3.99
N VAL A 212 10.48 -12.99 5.22
CA VAL A 212 11.84 -13.47 5.51
C VAL A 212 11.74 -14.97 5.74
N VAL A 213 12.67 -15.71 5.16
CA VAL A 213 12.74 -17.16 5.31
C VAL A 213 14.07 -17.52 5.95
N ALA A 214 14.03 -18.09 7.16
CA ALA A 214 15.16 -18.71 7.82
C ALA A 214 15.30 -20.15 7.37
N GLU A 215 16.35 -20.43 6.61
CA GLU A 215 16.73 -21.77 6.17
C GLU A 215 18.08 -22.16 6.77
N GLY A 216 18.19 -23.41 7.22
CA GLY A 216 19.42 -23.90 7.82
C GLY A 216 19.42 -25.38 8.10
N ARG A 217 20.36 -25.81 8.94
CA ARG A 217 20.44 -27.17 9.46
C ARG A 217 20.68 -27.11 10.96
N ILE A 218 19.97 -27.93 11.72
CA ILE A 218 20.08 -28.01 13.17
C ILE A 218 20.57 -29.38 13.58
N LYS A 219 21.40 -29.43 14.64
CA LYS A 219 21.91 -30.71 15.16
C LYS A 219 20.81 -31.40 15.99
N VAL A 220 20.38 -32.58 15.58
CA VAL A 220 19.39 -33.45 16.21
C VAL A 220 20.09 -34.75 16.65
N GLY A 221 20.67 -34.73 17.84
CA GLY A 221 21.34 -35.90 18.45
C GLY A 221 22.79 -36.13 17.99
N ASP A 222 23.34 -37.32 18.30
CA ASP A 222 24.77 -37.64 18.12
C ASP A 222 25.04 -38.74 17.08
N PHE A 223 24.12 -38.90 16.11
CA PHE A 223 24.27 -39.87 15.01
C PHE A 223 25.30 -39.42 13.95
N GLN A 224 25.69 -40.33 13.04
CA GLN A 224 26.69 -40.08 11.99
C GLN A 224 26.33 -38.91 11.03
N ASN A 225 25.03 -38.63 10.84
CA ASN A 225 24.56 -37.41 10.19
C ASN A 225 23.48 -36.76 11.07
N PRO A 226 23.87 -35.99 12.08
CA PRO A 226 22.95 -35.50 13.10
C PRO A 226 22.28 -34.21 12.67
N TYR A 227 22.22 -33.86 11.39
CA TYR A 227 21.72 -32.56 10.95
C TYR A 227 20.42 -32.67 10.16
N GLU A 228 19.35 -32.06 10.67
CA GLU A 228 18.06 -31.96 9.98
C GLU A 228 17.89 -30.55 9.38
N PRO A 229 17.30 -30.43 8.17
CA PRO A 229 16.96 -29.13 7.62
C PRO A 229 15.95 -28.44 8.52
N THR A 230 16.14 -27.14 8.72
CA THR A 230 15.17 -26.29 9.41
C THR A 230 14.68 -25.20 8.47
N TYR A 231 13.38 -24.93 8.56
CA TYR A 231 12.68 -23.92 7.78
C TYR A 231 11.73 -23.17 8.71
N TYR A 232 11.93 -21.86 8.82
CA TYR A 232 11.02 -21.00 9.57
C TYR A 232 10.80 -19.68 8.83
N ALA A 233 9.55 -19.28 8.67
CA ALA A 233 9.18 -18.04 8.00
C ALA A 233 8.34 -17.21 8.97
N PRO A 234 8.95 -16.27 9.73
CA PRO A 234 8.18 -15.37 10.59
C PRO A 234 7.23 -14.53 9.74
N GLY A 235 6.11 -14.14 10.36
CA GLY A 235 5.19 -13.18 9.77
C GLY A 235 5.89 -11.88 9.39
N LEU A 236 6.64 -11.29 10.33
CA LEU A 236 7.46 -10.10 10.14
C LEU A 236 8.76 -10.19 10.96
N VAL A 237 9.77 -9.42 10.54
CA VAL A 237 11.03 -9.23 11.28
C VAL A 237 11.33 -7.75 11.36
N ALA A 238 11.58 -7.23 12.57
CA ALA A 238 12.15 -5.90 12.75
C ALA A 238 13.61 -6.00 13.19
N LEU A 239 14.50 -5.31 12.48
CA LEU A 239 15.90 -5.14 12.82
C LEU A 239 16.09 -3.78 13.46
N VAL A 240 16.70 -3.77 14.64
CA VAL A 240 16.90 -2.53 15.39
C VAL A 240 18.34 -2.48 15.89
N LYS A 241 19.01 -1.37 15.60
CA LYS A 241 20.26 -0.99 16.26
C LYS A 241 20.06 0.39 16.84
N GLU A 242 19.88 0.45 18.15
CA GLU A 242 19.55 1.69 18.85
C GLU A 242 20.72 2.67 18.81
N THR A 243 21.91 2.23 19.25
CA THR A 243 23.14 3.03 19.23
C THR A 243 24.26 2.33 18.48
N LYS A 244 25.36 3.05 18.19
CA LYS A 244 26.57 2.44 17.58
C LYS A 244 27.14 1.28 18.42
N TYR A 245 26.99 1.32 19.74
CA TYR A 245 27.53 0.34 20.67
C TYR A 245 26.55 -0.78 21.01
N SER A 246 25.24 -0.55 20.84
CA SER A 246 24.23 -1.58 21.05
C SER A 246 24.37 -2.70 20.01
N PRO A 247 24.16 -3.98 20.37
CA PRO A 247 24.06 -5.04 19.36
C PRO A 247 22.88 -4.77 18.43
N MET A 248 22.91 -5.38 17.24
CA MET A 248 21.71 -5.47 16.40
C MET A 248 20.75 -6.44 17.08
N VAL A 249 19.51 -6.01 17.28
CA VAL A 249 18.44 -6.81 17.88
C VAL A 249 17.47 -7.22 16.79
N VAL A 250 17.21 -8.53 16.70
CA VAL A 250 16.23 -9.11 15.79
C VAL A 250 14.93 -9.35 16.57
N HIS A 251 13.88 -8.63 16.19
CA HIS A 251 12.53 -8.86 16.69
C HIS A 251 11.76 -9.75 15.71
N GLY A 252 11.38 -10.94 16.13
CA GLY A 252 10.45 -11.81 15.41
C GLY A 252 9.03 -11.44 15.78
N ILE A 253 8.16 -11.24 14.78
CA ILE A 253 6.79 -10.77 14.99
C ILE A 253 5.83 -11.71 14.26
N GLU A 254 4.90 -12.29 15.01
CA GLU A 254 3.80 -13.08 14.47
C GLU A 254 2.49 -12.33 14.60
N ILE A 255 1.73 -12.25 13.50
CA ILE A 255 0.37 -11.72 13.51
C ILE A 255 -0.59 -12.90 13.58
N SER A 256 -1.36 -12.99 14.67
CA SER A 256 -2.36 -14.02 14.82
C SER A 256 -3.77 -13.47 14.87
N LEU A 257 -4.64 -14.08 14.07
CA LEU A 257 -6.07 -13.80 14.04
C LEU A 257 -6.89 -14.88 14.76
N GLN A 258 -6.21 -15.95 15.21
CA GLN A 258 -6.78 -17.08 15.94
C GLN A 258 -5.70 -17.67 16.86
N LEU A 259 -6.04 -17.93 18.11
CA LEU A 259 -5.12 -18.52 19.09
C LEU A 259 -5.34 -20.03 19.09
N THR A 260 -4.43 -20.76 18.46
CA THR A 260 -4.47 -22.24 18.42
C THR A 260 -3.21 -22.82 19.05
N PRO A 261 -3.25 -24.03 19.61
CA PRO A 261 -2.05 -24.69 20.14
C PRO A 261 -0.91 -24.80 19.11
N GLY A 262 -1.26 -25.03 17.83
CA GLY A 262 -0.28 -25.05 16.74
C GLY A 262 0.40 -23.70 16.54
N LYS A 263 -0.33 -22.59 16.71
CA LYS A 263 0.23 -21.24 16.64
C LYS A 263 1.14 -20.92 17.82
N MET A 264 0.80 -21.39 19.02
CA MET A 264 1.66 -21.25 20.20
C MET A 264 2.96 -22.04 20.04
N LYS A 265 2.90 -23.23 19.44
CA LYS A 265 4.10 -23.98 19.05
C LYS A 265 4.96 -23.20 18.05
N GLN A 266 4.35 -22.56 17.04
CA GLN A 266 5.10 -21.72 16.09
C GLN A 266 5.77 -20.52 16.78
N LEU A 267 5.09 -19.86 17.71
CA LEU A 267 5.65 -18.76 18.51
C LEU A 267 6.84 -19.21 19.37
N HIS A 268 6.71 -20.37 20.01
CA HIS A 268 7.81 -20.94 20.79
C HIS A 268 9.01 -21.32 19.89
N GLU A 269 8.78 -21.82 18.67
CA GLU A 269 9.87 -22.06 17.74
C GLU A 269 10.50 -20.73 17.25
N MET A 270 9.70 -19.67 17.05
CA MET A 270 10.19 -18.36 16.63
C MET A 270 11.23 -17.78 17.58
N SER A 271 11.06 -17.94 18.90
CA SER A 271 11.97 -17.37 19.89
C SER A 271 13.40 -17.92 19.76
N ARG A 272 13.60 -19.05 19.09
CA ARG A 272 14.94 -19.58 18.77
C ARG A 272 15.66 -18.81 17.67
N TYR A 273 14.94 -18.05 16.85
CA TYR A 273 15.49 -17.33 15.70
C TYR A 273 15.63 -15.82 15.94
N CYS A 274 15.09 -15.28 17.02
CA CYS A 274 15.06 -13.84 17.25
C CYS A 274 15.41 -13.52 18.69
N ASN A 275 15.98 -12.33 18.92
CA ASN A 275 16.31 -11.87 20.27
C ASN A 275 15.04 -11.57 21.08
N VAL A 276 14.00 -11.14 20.40
CA VAL A 276 12.73 -10.72 21.01
C VAL A 276 11.58 -11.26 20.17
N ALA A 277 10.67 -11.99 20.82
CA ALA A 277 9.50 -12.56 20.17
C ALA A 277 8.24 -11.75 20.51
N TRP A 278 7.48 -11.35 19.49
CA TRP A 278 6.24 -10.62 19.62
C TRP A 278 5.08 -11.37 18.98
N LEU A 279 3.94 -11.38 19.66
CA LEU A 279 2.64 -11.75 19.14
C LEU A 279 1.78 -10.49 19.00
N ILE A 280 1.27 -10.24 17.80
CA ILE A 280 0.28 -9.20 17.54
C ILE A 280 -1.10 -9.83 17.42
N ILE A 281 -2.04 -9.33 18.21
CA ILE A 281 -3.45 -9.73 18.20
C ILE A 281 -4.34 -8.51 17.96
N PRO A 282 -5.28 -8.55 17.00
CA PRO A 282 -6.31 -7.52 16.90
C PRO A 282 -7.24 -7.53 18.11
N GLU A 283 -7.72 -6.35 18.49
CA GLU A 283 -8.69 -6.15 19.58
C GLU A 283 -10.00 -6.92 19.39
N THR A 284 -10.32 -7.31 18.15
CA THR A 284 -11.50 -8.15 17.86
C THR A 284 -11.38 -9.58 18.40
N ILE A 285 -10.22 -9.99 18.92
CA ILE A 285 -10.04 -11.26 19.61
C ILE A 285 -10.33 -11.05 21.09
N SER A 286 -11.55 -11.40 21.50
CA SER A 286 -12.11 -11.10 22.82
C SER A 286 -11.53 -11.93 23.98
N GLU A 287 -10.89 -13.06 23.69
CA GLU A 287 -10.42 -14.01 24.69
C GLU A 287 -8.97 -14.43 24.39
N LEU A 288 -8.02 -13.69 24.96
CA LEU A 288 -6.65 -14.13 25.09
C LEU A 288 -6.55 -14.89 26.41
N ASP A 289 -6.33 -16.20 26.35
CA ASP A 289 -5.89 -16.95 27.52
C ASP A 289 -4.37 -16.72 27.67
N PRO A 290 -3.92 -15.94 28.67
CA PRO A 290 -2.51 -15.64 28.85
C PRO A 290 -1.68 -16.89 29.08
N ASP A 291 -2.27 -17.95 29.62
CA ASP A 291 -1.59 -19.22 29.92
C ASP A 291 -1.21 -20.00 28.65
N LEU A 292 -1.81 -19.68 27.50
CA LEU A 292 -1.45 -20.26 26.21
C LEU A 292 -0.20 -19.61 25.60
N ILE A 293 0.16 -18.40 26.03
CA ILE A 293 1.26 -17.64 25.44
C ILE A 293 2.57 -18.15 26.02
N PRO A 294 3.55 -18.54 25.19
CA PRO A 294 4.84 -18.99 25.69
C PRO A 294 5.52 -17.91 26.55
N GLU A 295 6.14 -18.33 27.65
CA GLU A 295 6.87 -17.44 28.55
C GLU A 295 7.92 -16.62 27.76
N GLY A 296 8.00 -15.32 28.07
CA GLY A 296 8.93 -14.39 27.41
C GLY A 296 8.48 -13.86 26.05
N VAL A 297 7.34 -14.29 25.50
CA VAL A 297 6.76 -13.69 24.30
C VAL A 297 5.96 -12.43 24.68
N GLY A 298 6.31 -11.30 24.08
CA GLY A 298 5.59 -10.05 24.25
C GLY A 298 4.30 -10.03 23.43
N VAL A 299 3.30 -9.28 23.88
CA VAL A 299 1.98 -9.21 23.25
C VAL A 299 1.63 -7.77 22.95
N LEU A 300 1.33 -7.49 21.68
CA LEU A 300 0.81 -6.21 21.20
C LEU A 300 -0.65 -6.37 20.79
N GLY A 301 -1.53 -5.60 21.42
CA GLY A 301 -2.90 -5.42 20.99
C GLY A 301 -2.98 -4.40 19.86
N PHE A 302 -3.57 -4.76 18.73
CA PHE A 302 -3.85 -3.85 17.62
C PHE A 302 -5.29 -3.36 17.68
N LYS A 303 -5.47 -2.06 17.92
CA LYS A 303 -6.77 -1.41 18.10
C LYS A 303 -7.42 -1.08 16.76
N VAL A 304 -8.75 -0.92 16.77
CA VAL A 304 -9.51 -0.57 15.54
C VAL A 304 -9.07 0.77 14.94
N ASN A 305 -8.60 1.71 15.77
CA ASN A 305 -8.08 3.01 15.35
C ASN A 305 -6.65 2.95 14.76
N GLY A 306 -6.04 1.76 14.68
CA GLY A 306 -4.70 1.57 14.12
C GLY A 306 -3.55 1.70 15.14
N GLU A 307 -3.86 1.91 16.42
CA GLU A 307 -2.86 2.00 17.48
C GLU A 307 -2.42 0.62 18.00
N PHE A 308 -1.20 0.56 18.52
CA PHE A 308 -0.69 -0.60 19.23
C PHE A 308 -0.63 -0.31 20.73
N VAL A 309 -1.05 -1.30 21.53
CA VAL A 309 -0.95 -1.26 22.99
C VAL A 309 -0.13 -2.47 23.43
N VAL A 310 0.90 -2.24 24.23
CA VAL A 310 1.64 -3.33 24.87
C VAL A 310 0.75 -3.94 25.96
N ILE A 311 0.39 -5.21 25.77
CA ILE A 311 -0.37 -6.00 26.75
C ILE A 311 0.61 -6.69 27.71
N THR A 312 1.68 -7.26 27.14
CA THR A 312 2.74 -7.95 27.88
C THR A 312 4.08 -7.60 27.25
N GLU A 313 5.08 -7.27 28.06
CA GLU A 313 6.44 -7.04 27.59
C GLU A 313 7.16 -8.37 27.29
N PRO A 314 7.99 -8.44 26.25
CA PRO A 314 8.77 -9.62 25.94
C PRO A 314 10.01 -9.73 26.83
N SER A 315 10.51 -10.95 26.97
CA SER A 315 11.88 -11.19 27.40
C SER A 315 12.84 -11.03 26.24
N THR A 316 14.09 -10.68 26.54
CA THR A 316 15.17 -10.61 25.54
C THR A 316 16.13 -11.79 25.72
N ASP A 317 16.33 -12.57 24.66
CA ASP A 317 17.40 -13.57 24.56
C ASP A 317 18.59 -12.97 23.80
N PRO A 318 19.74 -12.75 24.45
CA PRO A 318 20.92 -12.19 23.77
C PRO A 318 21.59 -13.18 22.80
N SER A 319 21.31 -14.48 22.89
CA SER A 319 21.96 -15.50 22.06
C SER A 319 20.99 -16.61 21.61
N PRO A 320 19.99 -16.30 20.77
CA PRO A 320 19.04 -17.29 20.28
C PRO A 320 19.74 -18.37 19.44
N SER A 321 19.37 -19.63 19.65
CA SER A 321 20.10 -20.79 19.11
C SER A 321 20.21 -20.81 17.57
N HIS A 322 19.28 -20.18 16.86
CA HIS A 322 19.16 -20.19 15.40
C HIS A 322 19.20 -18.79 14.75
N ILE A 323 19.69 -17.76 15.47
CA ILE A 323 19.72 -16.39 14.95
C ILE A 323 20.48 -16.25 13.61
N ASP A 324 21.54 -17.04 13.40
CA ASP A 324 22.29 -17.04 12.14
C ASP A 324 21.44 -17.45 10.93
N HIS A 325 20.42 -18.30 11.12
CA HIS A 325 19.53 -18.73 10.04
C HIS A 325 18.63 -17.58 9.58
N ILE A 326 18.09 -16.78 10.51
CA ILE A 326 17.26 -15.63 10.12
C ILE A 326 18.11 -14.52 9.51
N LEU A 327 19.33 -14.29 10.03
CA LEU A 327 20.23 -13.27 9.49
C LEU A 327 20.62 -13.58 8.03
N LYS A 328 20.83 -14.86 7.69
CA LYS A 328 21.02 -15.30 6.29
C LYS A 328 19.81 -14.98 5.43
N GLY A 329 18.61 -15.30 5.89
CA GLY A 329 17.36 -15.00 5.19
C GLY A 329 17.17 -13.51 4.90
N ILE A 330 17.51 -12.66 5.89
CA ILE A 330 17.49 -11.21 5.78
C ILE A 330 18.47 -10.72 4.71
N ILE A 331 19.72 -11.22 4.73
CA ILE A 331 20.74 -10.84 3.75
C ILE A 331 20.30 -11.22 2.34
N LEU A 332 19.80 -12.44 2.13
CA LEU A 332 19.32 -12.90 0.82
C LEU A 332 18.18 -12.03 0.29
N LYS A 333 17.27 -11.58 1.17
CA LYS A 333 16.22 -10.63 0.81
C LYS A 333 16.77 -9.25 0.44
N GLY A 334 17.81 -8.79 1.14
CA GLY A 334 18.48 -7.52 0.84
C GLY A 334 19.31 -7.52 -0.44
N VAL A 335 19.83 -8.66 -0.89
CA VAL A 335 20.60 -8.81 -2.14
C VAL A 335 19.70 -9.00 -3.36
N GLY A 336 18.46 -9.46 -3.17
CA GLY A 336 17.45 -9.65 -4.22
C GLY A 336 16.51 -8.46 -4.47
N ALA A 337 16.67 -7.36 -3.74
CA ALA A 337 15.92 -6.10 -3.89
C ALA A 337 16.78 -5.04 -4.58
#